data_AF-A0A1T4VZ86-F1
#
_entry.id   AF-A0A1T4VZ86-F1
#
_cell.length_a   1.000
_cell.length_b   1.000
_cell.length_c   1.000
_cell.angle_alpha   90.00
_cell.angle_beta   90.00
_cell.angle_gamma   90.00
#
_symmetry.space_group_name_H-M   'P 1'
#
loop_
_entity.id
_entity.type
_entity.pdbx_description
1 polymer ?
#
loop_
_entity_poly.entity_id
_entity_poly.type
_entity_poly.pdbx_seq_one_letter_code
_entity_poly.pdbx_strand_id
1 'polypeptide(L)'
;MSENTYSIGLSLLFWLLWVVGLLVLLLFGFFLLATVVDAPVMGVWNGLVVLAEIFVLFKTARHFVRKDLPLSKLLLWIALAAVGLPLVAFGGCLLLDDLQFGLRFAG
;
A
#
# COMPACT_ATOMS: atom_id res chain seq x y z
N MET A 1 -9.69 20.11 -22.13
CA MET A 1 -9.57 19.48 -20.80
C MET A 1 -10.91 19.59 -20.12
N SER A 2 -11.62 18.50 -19.84
CA SER A 2 -12.81 18.58 -18.99
C SER A 2 -12.34 18.71 -17.55
N GLU A 3 -12.58 19.86 -16.92
CA GLU A 3 -12.37 19.99 -15.48
C GLU A 3 -13.39 19.10 -14.77
N ASN A 4 -12.93 17.98 -14.21
CA ASN A 4 -13.74 17.20 -13.29
C ASN A 4 -13.90 18.02 -12.00
N THR A 5 -15.09 18.59 -11.81
CA THR A 5 -15.43 19.26 -10.55
C THR A 5 -15.79 18.18 -9.52
N TYR A 6 -14.92 18.00 -8.54
CA TYR A 6 -15.16 17.07 -7.43
C TYR A 6 -16.08 17.70 -6.38
N SER A 7 -17.03 16.90 -5.89
CA SER A 7 -17.79 17.27 -4.70
C SER A 7 -16.86 17.32 -3.49
N ILE A 8 -17.02 18.37 -2.66
CA ILE A 8 -16.24 18.58 -1.43
C ILE A 8 -16.23 17.34 -0.54
N GLY A 9 -17.40 16.67 -0.38
CA GLY A 9 -17.51 15.49 0.47
C GLY A 9 -16.66 14.31 -0.02
N LEU A 10 -16.62 14.09 -1.34
CA LEU A 10 -15.81 13.02 -1.91
C LEU A 10 -14.32 13.37 -1.93
N SER A 11 -13.97 14.65 -2.07
CA SER A 11 -12.60 15.12 -1.91
C SER A 11 -12.08 14.92 -0.48
N LEU A 12 -12.90 15.20 0.54
CA LEU A 12 -12.56 14.92 1.93
C LEU A 12 -12.36 13.42 2.17
N LEU A 13 -13.27 12.59 1.66
CA LEU A 13 -13.18 11.14 1.79
C LEU A 13 -11.91 10.59 1.12
N PHE A 14 -11.55 11.11 -0.06
CA PHE A 14 -10.29 10.77 -0.73
C PHE A 14 -9.07 11.08 0.14
N TRP A 15 -8.96 12.30 0.66
CA TRP A 15 -7.82 12.68 1.51
C TRP A 15 -7.76 11.89 2.81
N LEU A 16 -8.91 11.57 3.39
CA LEU A 16 -8.98 10.74 4.60
C LEU A 16 -8.45 9.33 4.33
N LEU A 17 -8.89 8.68 3.25
CA LEU A 17 -8.34 7.39 2.84
C LEU A 17 -6.85 7.47 2.47
N TRP A 18 -6.44 8.57 1.86
CA TRP A 18 -5.04 8.79 1.51
C TRP A 18 -4.14 8.90 2.75
N VAL A 19 -4.60 9.61 3.79
CA VAL A 19 -3.90 9.68 5.08
C VAL A 19 -3.86 8.31 5.77
N VAL A 20 -4.95 7.53 5.70
CA VAL A 20 -4.93 6.14 6.22
C VAL A 20 -3.88 5.30 5.49
N GLY A 21 -3.83 5.35 4.16
CA GLY A 21 -2.77 4.68 3.40
C GLY A 21 -1.38 5.18 3.74
N LEU A 22 -1.20 6.48 3.99
CA LEU A 22 0.09 7.02 4.46
C LEU A 22 0.48 6.43 5.83
N LEU A 23 -0.46 6.28 6.76
CA LEU A 23 -0.20 5.66 8.07
C LEU A 23 0.18 4.18 7.95
N VAL A 24 -0.50 3.45 7.08
CA VAL A 24 -0.19 2.05 6.75
C VAL A 24 1.23 1.94 6.20
N LEU A 25 1.59 2.80 5.25
CA LEU A 25 2.93 2.85 4.67
C LEU A 25 4.02 3.11 5.71
N LEU A 26 3.78 4.03 6.64
CA LEU A 26 4.72 4.30 7.73
C LEU A 26 4.86 3.09 8.66
N LEU A 27 3.74 2.40 8.95
CA LEU A 27 3.74 1.19 9.76
C LEU A 27 4.56 0.06 9.09
N PHE A 28 4.31 -0.22 7.81
CA PHE A 28 5.08 -1.23 7.06
C PHE A 28 6.54 -0.83 6.83
N GLY A 29 6.81 0.47 6.65
CA GLY A 29 8.18 1.00 6.61
C GLY A 29 8.94 0.78 7.92
N PHE A 30 8.26 0.93 9.06
CA PHE A 30 8.82 0.60 10.37
C PHE A 30 9.08 -0.91 10.50
N PHE A 31 8.12 -1.75 10.14
CA PHE A 31 8.31 -3.21 10.16
C PHE A 31 9.45 -3.67 9.26
N LEU A 32 9.59 -3.07 8.07
CA LEU A 32 10.71 -3.32 7.17
C LEU A 32 12.05 -3.03 7.86
N LEU A 33 12.20 -1.84 8.45
CA LEU A 33 13.44 -1.45 9.13
C LEU A 33 13.75 -2.38 10.31
N ALA A 34 12.72 -2.85 11.02
CA ALA A 34 12.88 -3.80 12.12
C ALA A 34 13.24 -5.22 11.66
N THR A 35 12.79 -5.65 10.47
CA THR A 35 12.91 -7.05 10.03
C THR A 35 14.02 -7.30 9.01
N VAL A 36 14.53 -6.26 8.34
CA VAL A 36 15.48 -6.41 7.22
C VAL A 36 16.80 -7.07 7.60
N VAL A 37 17.24 -6.94 8.86
CA VAL A 37 18.51 -7.52 9.34
C VAL A 37 18.33 -9.00 9.71
N ASP A 38 17.24 -9.33 10.41
CA ASP A 38 17.05 -10.65 11.01
C ASP A 38 16.31 -11.64 10.11
N ALA A 39 15.49 -11.14 9.17
CA ALA A 39 14.67 -11.94 8.27
C ALA A 39 14.70 -11.35 6.85
N PRO A 40 15.78 -11.56 6.07
CA PRO A 40 16.01 -10.87 4.81
C PRO A 40 14.93 -11.15 3.76
N VAL A 41 14.36 -12.35 3.71
CA VAL A 41 13.27 -12.71 2.78
C VAL A 41 11.99 -11.93 3.09
N MET A 42 11.62 -11.85 4.38
CA MET A 42 10.49 -11.05 4.85
C MET A 42 10.74 -9.55 4.67
N GLY A 43 11.98 -9.10 4.89
CA GLY A 43 12.42 -7.75 4.60
C GLY A 43 12.24 -7.38 3.13
N VAL A 44 12.63 -8.24 2.19
CA VAL A 44 12.42 -8.00 0.74
C VAL A 44 10.92 -7.90 0.42
N TRP A 45 10.09 -8.78 0.97
CA TRP A 45 8.64 -8.74 0.77
C TRP A 45 8.02 -7.44 1.30
N ASN A 46 8.33 -7.07 2.54
CA ASN A 46 7.91 -5.80 3.13
C ASN A 46 8.39 -4.60 2.30
N GLY A 47 9.61 -4.66 1.75
CA GLY A 47 10.15 -3.65 0.85
C GLY A 47 9.32 -3.50 -0.43
N LEU A 48 8.93 -4.61 -1.06
CA LEU A 48 8.06 -4.60 -2.24
C LEU A 48 6.68 -4.00 -1.94
N VAL A 49 6.10 -4.35 -0.79
CA VAL A 49 4.82 -3.79 -0.34
C VAL A 49 4.93 -2.28 -0.15
N VAL A 50 5.94 -1.80 0.57
CA VAL A 50 6.18 -0.37 0.81
C VAL A 50 6.36 0.39 -0.51
N LEU A 51 7.15 -0.15 -1.45
CA LEU A 51 7.33 0.46 -2.76
C LEU A 51 6.02 0.53 -3.57
N ALA A 52 5.22 -0.53 -3.54
CA ALA A 52 3.92 -0.56 -4.21
C ALA A 52 2.97 0.48 -3.59
N GLU A 53 2.95 0.62 -2.28
CA GLU A 53 2.10 1.58 -1.58
C GLU A 53 2.54 3.03 -1.86
N ILE A 54 3.84 3.33 -1.83
CA ILE A 54 4.39 4.65 -2.22
C ILE A 54 3.91 5.00 -3.63
N PHE A 55 4.04 4.05 -4.56
CA PHE A 55 3.66 4.26 -5.96
C PHE A 55 2.18 4.58 -6.09
N VAL A 56 1.29 3.83 -5.43
CA VAL A 56 -0.16 4.05 -5.52
C VAL A 56 -0.57 5.36 -4.85
N LEU A 57 -0.06 5.67 -3.66
CA LEU A 57 -0.34 6.94 -2.98
C LEU A 57 0.11 8.15 -3.81
N PHE A 58 1.31 8.11 -4.37
CA PHE A 58 1.82 9.20 -5.19
C PHE A 58 1.02 9.35 -6.49
N LYS A 59 0.71 8.24 -7.16
CA LYS A 59 -0.07 8.22 -8.40
C LYS A 59 -1.47 8.77 -8.19
N THR A 60 -2.16 8.34 -7.12
CA THR A 60 -3.51 8.80 -6.80
C THR A 60 -3.54 10.28 -6.42
N ALA A 61 -2.60 10.76 -5.60
CA ALA A 61 -2.47 12.19 -5.28
C ALA A 61 -2.22 13.04 -6.53
N ARG A 62 -1.31 12.60 -7.41
CA ARG A 62 -1.02 13.29 -8.67
C ARG A 62 -2.27 13.40 -9.55
N HIS A 63 -3.01 12.31 -9.72
CA HIS A 63 -4.23 12.32 -10.52
C HIS A 63 -5.35 13.18 -9.90
N PHE A 64 -5.47 13.15 -8.57
CA PHE A 64 -6.41 14.01 -7.86
C PHE A 64 -6.12 15.50 -8.07
N VAL A 65 -4.84 15.92 -7.95
CA VAL A 65 -4.42 17.31 -8.17
C VAL A 65 -4.61 17.73 -9.64
N ARG A 66 -4.31 16.82 -10.58
CA ARG A 66 -4.47 17.08 -12.02
C ARG A 66 -5.93 17.02 -12.49
N LYS A 67 -6.85 16.49 -11.66
CA LYS A 67 -8.26 16.27 -11.98
C LYS A 67 -8.48 15.49 -13.28
N ASP A 68 -7.51 14.65 -13.65
CA ASP A 68 -7.46 13.96 -14.94
C ASP A 68 -8.24 12.63 -14.95
N LEU A 69 -8.60 12.11 -13.77
CA LEU A 69 -9.37 10.90 -13.59
C LEU A 69 -10.69 11.13 -12.82
N PRO A 70 -11.72 10.31 -13.08
CA PRO A 70 -12.95 10.34 -12.28
C PRO A 70 -12.66 9.91 -10.85
N LEU A 71 -13.27 10.61 -9.90
CA LEU A 71 -13.00 10.43 -8.47
C LEU A 71 -13.36 9.03 -7.96
N SER A 72 -14.38 8.38 -8.53
CA SER A 72 -14.75 7.00 -8.19
C SER A 72 -13.60 6.01 -8.46
N LYS A 73 -12.84 6.19 -9.54
CA LYS A 73 -11.65 5.37 -9.83
C LYS A 73 -10.54 5.65 -8.82
N LEU A 74 -10.30 6.92 -8.49
CA LEU A 74 -9.29 7.30 -7.49
C LEU A 74 -9.63 6.74 -6.10
N LEU A 75 -10.90 6.80 -5.71
CA LEU A 75 -11.40 6.23 -4.47
C LEU A 75 -11.25 4.71 -4.41
N LEU A 76 -11.51 4.01 -5.51
CA LEU A 76 -11.27 2.57 -5.59
C LEU A 76 -9.78 2.24 -5.42
N TRP A 77 -8.91 3.00 -6.08
CA TRP A 77 -7.47 2.76 -6.04
C TRP A 77 -6.88 3.05 -4.66
N ILE A 78 -7.32 4.12 -4.00
CA ILE A 78 -6.85 4.44 -2.66
C ILE A 78 -7.42 3.49 -1.61
N ALA A 79 -8.66 3.00 -1.79
CA ALA A 79 -9.22 1.97 -0.93
C ALA A 79 -8.47 0.63 -1.07
N LEU A 80 -8.10 0.27 -2.31
CA LEU A 80 -7.26 -0.90 -2.56
C LEU A 80 -5.88 -0.74 -1.92
N ALA A 81 -5.30 0.46 -1.95
CA ALA A 81 -4.04 0.72 -1.26
C ALA A 81 -4.18 0.63 0.27
N ALA A 82 -5.21 1.26 0.84
CA ALA A 82 -5.39 1.32 2.29
C ALA A 82 -5.80 -0.03 2.92
N VAL A 83 -6.46 -0.92 2.18
CA VAL A 83 -7.00 -2.20 2.71
C VAL A 83 -6.39 -3.41 2.01
N GLY A 84 -6.33 -3.38 0.68
CA GLY A 84 -5.85 -4.51 -0.12
C GLY A 84 -4.35 -4.76 0.04
N LEU A 85 -3.52 -3.72 0.01
CA LEU A 85 -2.06 -3.88 0.19
C LEU A 85 -1.70 -4.47 1.57
N PRO A 86 -2.28 -4.01 2.70
CA PRO A 86 -2.09 -4.67 3.99
C PRO A 86 -2.44 -6.15 3.97
N LEU A 87 -3.59 -6.52 3.39
CA LEU A 87 -4.00 -7.92 3.31
C LEU A 87 -3.02 -8.76 2.49
N VAL A 88 -2.52 -8.23 1.38
CA VAL A 88 -1.49 -8.88 0.56
C VAL A 88 -0.18 -9.00 1.35
N ALA A 89 0.21 -7.96 2.07
CA ALA A 89 1.40 -7.96 2.89
C ALA A 89 1.34 -9.04 3.98
N PHE A 90 0.24 -9.08 4.75
CA PHE A 90 -0.01 -10.09 5.77
C PHE A 90 -0.04 -11.50 5.18
N GLY A 91 -0.80 -11.71 4.11
CA GLY A 91 -0.91 -13.02 3.45
C GLY A 91 0.43 -13.51 2.90
N GLY A 92 1.21 -12.62 2.29
CA GLY A 92 2.54 -12.95 1.76
C GLY A 92 3.56 -13.28 2.84
N CYS A 93 3.53 -12.57 3.99
CA CYS A 93 4.37 -12.92 5.14
C CYS A 93 4.07 -14.34 5.65
N LEU A 94 2.80 -14.71 5.84
CA LEU A 94 2.43 -16.06 6.31
C LEU A 94 2.91 -17.16 5.35
N LEU A 95 2.74 -16.94 4.05
CA LEU A 95 3.14 -17.91 3.02
C LEU A 95 4.67 -18.07 2.96
N LEU A 96 5.42 -16.99 3.15
CA LEU A 96 6.88 -17.00 3.19
C LEU A 96 7.42 -17.65 4.47
N ASP A 97 6.77 -17.44 5.62
CA ASP A 97 7.11 -18.13 6.86
C ASP A 97 6.98 -19.65 6.70
N ASP A 98 5.86 -20.14 6.14
CA ASP A 98 5.64 -21.57 5.90
C ASP A 98 6.70 -22.19 4.97
N LEU A 99 7.06 -21.46 3.90
CA LEU A 99 8.12 -21.90 2.97
C LEU A 99 9.50 -21.91 3.63
N GLN A 100 9.81 -20.93 4.48
CA GLN A 100 11.09 -20.86 5.18
C GLN A 100 11.21 -21.98 6.23
N PHE A 101 10.12 -22.32 6.92
CA PHE A 101 10.09 -23.49 7.81
C PHE A 101 10.24 -24.80 7.02
N GLY A 102 9.52 -24.96 5.90
CA GLY A 102 9.63 -26.16 5.05
C GLY A 102 11.04 -26.42 4.50
N LEU A 103 11.76 -25.36 4.09
CA LEU A 103 13.16 -25.46 3.64
C LEU A 103 14.15 -25.81 4.76
N ARG A 104 13.87 -25.42 6.00
CA ARG A 104 14.72 -25.76 7.17
C ARG A 104 14.60 -27.21 7.63
N PHE A 105 13.50 -27.90 7.30
CA PHE A 105 13.30 -29.31 7.63
C PHE A 105 13.71 -30.28 6.49
N ALA A 106 14.04 -29.75 5.31
CA ALA A 106 14.44 -30.54 4.14
C ALA A 106 15.96 -30.59 3.89
N GLY A 107 16.77 -29.99 4.76
CA GLY A 107 18.24 -30.07 4.78
C GLY A 107 18.74 -30.77 6.03
#